data_AF-A0A9N9UGH4-F1
#
_entry.id   AF-A0A9N9UGH4-F1
#
_cell.length_a   1.000
_cell.length_b   1.000
_cell.length_c   1.000
_cell.angle_alpha   90.00
_cell.angle_beta   90.00
_cell.angle_gamma   90.00
#
_symmetry.space_group_name_H-M   'P 1'
#
loop_
_entity.id
_entity.type
_entity.pdbx_description
1 polymer ?
#
loop_
_entity_poly.entity_id
_entity_poly.type
_entity_poly.pdbx_seq_one_letter_code
_entity_poly.pdbx_strand_id
1 'polypeptide(L)'
;MSAAPKVVVVSSTNRVKTKAAKEGFQALLPGPYEFLEVKVETEVAAQPFSDAETLLGASNRVKNARIARPDADFWIGIEGGVDEHDGNLLNFAWVVVASKEGRTGKARTPAYYLPEESARLVREGLELGQADDQVFGTSDSRSGSGSVGLLTGDVVDRAGFYTQAVILALIPIKNKDLTFNPDRAAKVIAELEEIASKTTSQQDGDGPRFLSIQADLAKRADIERLVSETVEKMGRLDVLVSNGGWTQLRDFSNFDDNVNEDDWDRCFNVNVKSHLFLLYAARKHLEEVKGSFVSVASTSGIKPSGSSIPYAVSKAAQIHLIQCLTRCVGPNIRVNSVSPGLMLTEWGRRFSEEKINRTKELTPLKELPEVDDVAAAVRSLAVNMSITGQNLVVDSGFTV
;
A
#
# COMPACT_ATOMS: atom_id res chain seq x y z
N MET A 1 10.57 17.27 -27.46
CA MET A 1 11.03 15.88 -27.70
C MET A 1 9.94 14.94 -27.21
N SER A 2 9.51 13.97 -28.02
CA SER A 2 8.56 12.95 -27.59
C SER A 2 9.16 12.17 -26.42
N ALA A 3 8.41 11.97 -25.33
CA ALA A 3 8.84 11.08 -24.25
C ALA A 3 9.09 9.67 -24.81
N ALA A 4 10.10 8.97 -24.27
CA ALA A 4 10.37 7.58 -24.62
C ALA A 4 9.15 6.70 -24.29
N PRO A 5 8.84 5.67 -25.12
CA PRO A 5 7.75 4.77 -24.85
C PRO A 5 7.97 4.03 -23.53
N LYS A 6 6.91 3.87 -22.75
CA LYS A 6 6.94 3.04 -21.54
C LYS A 6 6.86 1.57 -21.90
N VAL A 7 7.65 0.74 -21.25
CA VAL A 7 7.72 -0.70 -21.52
C VAL A 7 6.67 -1.45 -20.70
N VAL A 8 5.80 -2.18 -21.39
CA VAL A 8 4.79 -3.07 -20.80
C VAL A 8 5.16 -4.51 -21.12
N VAL A 9 5.44 -5.30 -20.10
CA VAL A 9 5.73 -6.73 -20.26
C VAL A 9 4.45 -7.54 -20.13
N VAL A 10 4.06 -8.20 -21.21
CA VAL A 10 2.97 -9.17 -21.23
C VAL A 10 3.56 -10.55 -20.91
N SER A 11 3.15 -11.13 -19.78
CA SER A 11 3.62 -12.43 -19.28
C SER A 11 3.08 -13.65 -20.05
N SER A 12 2.82 -13.47 -21.34
CA SER A 12 2.32 -14.49 -22.26
C SER A 12 2.72 -14.15 -23.69
N THR A 13 2.94 -15.18 -24.50
CA THR A 13 3.11 -15.08 -25.97
C THR A 13 1.79 -15.37 -26.71
N ASN A 14 0.67 -15.45 -25.99
CA ASN A 14 -0.64 -15.66 -26.60
C ASN A 14 -1.15 -14.35 -27.21
N ARG A 15 -1.39 -14.35 -28.52
CA ARG A 15 -1.79 -13.17 -29.30
C ARG A 15 -3.04 -12.47 -28.76
N VAL A 16 -4.01 -13.22 -28.21
CA VAL A 16 -5.23 -12.66 -27.63
C VAL A 16 -4.93 -11.88 -26.35
N LYS A 17 -4.09 -12.45 -25.46
CA LYS A 17 -3.66 -11.80 -24.23
C LYS A 17 -2.84 -10.54 -24.53
N THR A 18 -1.96 -10.58 -25.52
CA THR A 18 -1.18 -9.40 -25.97
C THR A 18 -2.09 -8.32 -26.55
N LYS A 19 -3.05 -8.69 -27.42
CA LYS A 19 -4.03 -7.76 -27.98
C LYS A 19 -4.83 -7.06 -26.88
N ALA A 20 -5.35 -7.82 -25.92
CA ALA A 20 -6.12 -7.29 -24.81
C ALA A 20 -5.30 -6.35 -23.91
N ALA A 21 -4.05 -6.71 -23.62
CA ALA A 21 -3.13 -5.84 -22.87
C ALA A 21 -2.91 -4.51 -23.60
N LYS A 22 -2.67 -4.56 -24.92
CA LYS A 22 -2.46 -3.37 -25.74
C LYS A 22 -3.68 -2.45 -25.75
N GLU A 23 -4.85 -3.00 -26.04
CA GLU A 23 -6.11 -2.25 -26.09
C GLU A 23 -6.46 -1.65 -24.73
N GLY A 24 -6.31 -2.41 -23.64
CA GLY A 24 -6.66 -1.94 -22.29
C GLY A 24 -5.76 -0.80 -21.81
N PHE A 25 -4.44 -0.89 -22.04
CA PHE A 25 -3.50 0.19 -21.72
C PHE A 25 -3.80 1.45 -22.55
N GLN A 26 -4.00 1.30 -23.87
CA GLN A 26 -4.29 2.41 -24.77
C GLN A 26 -5.62 3.10 -24.46
N ALA A 27 -6.62 2.36 -23.98
CA ALA A 27 -7.93 2.91 -23.64
C ALA A 27 -7.91 3.75 -22.36
N LEU A 28 -7.11 3.38 -21.35
CA LEU A 28 -7.18 4.01 -20.03
C LEU A 28 -6.03 4.98 -19.74
N LEU A 29 -4.81 4.67 -20.19
CA LEU A 29 -3.62 5.41 -19.82
C LEU A 29 -3.03 6.15 -21.03
N PRO A 30 -2.64 7.41 -20.89
CA PRO A 30 -2.03 8.16 -21.98
C PRO A 30 -0.57 7.78 -22.18
N GLY A 31 -0.13 7.75 -23.44
CA GLY A 31 1.29 7.72 -23.80
C GLY A 31 1.64 6.63 -24.80
N PRO A 32 2.83 6.73 -25.43
CA PRO A 32 3.36 5.64 -26.23
C PRO A 32 3.80 4.50 -25.32
N TYR A 33 3.41 3.28 -25.69
CA TYR A 33 3.78 2.05 -25.00
C TYR A 33 4.49 1.10 -25.96
N GLU A 34 5.55 0.47 -25.48
CA GLU A 34 6.19 -0.67 -26.13
C GLU A 34 5.78 -1.95 -25.39
N PHE A 35 5.19 -2.90 -26.11
CA PHE A 35 4.74 -4.16 -25.53
C PHE A 35 5.74 -5.27 -25.84
N LEU A 36 6.23 -5.93 -24.79
CA LEU A 36 7.18 -7.02 -24.88
C LEU A 36 6.55 -8.30 -24.33
N GLU A 37 6.51 -9.34 -25.14
CA GLU A 37 5.98 -10.65 -24.73
C GLU A 37 7.08 -11.46 -24.04
N VAL A 38 6.76 -12.02 -22.88
CA VAL A 38 7.66 -12.90 -22.14
C VAL A 38 6.90 -14.14 -21.71
N LYS A 39 7.37 -15.31 -22.13
CA LYS A 39 6.84 -16.58 -21.63
C LYS A 39 7.37 -16.81 -20.22
N VAL A 40 6.45 -16.94 -19.26
CA VAL A 40 6.74 -17.25 -17.86
C VAL A 40 5.79 -18.32 -17.34
N GLU A 41 6.26 -19.07 -16.35
CA GLU A 41 5.47 -20.08 -15.67
C GLU A 41 4.41 -19.45 -14.76
N THR A 42 3.27 -20.13 -14.66
CA THR A 42 2.11 -19.73 -13.84
C THR A 42 2.15 -20.37 -12.46
N GLU A 43 2.88 -21.49 -12.32
CA GLU A 43 2.99 -22.29 -11.10
C GLU A 43 1.62 -22.78 -10.56
N VAL A 44 0.62 -22.91 -11.46
CA VAL A 44 -0.71 -23.47 -11.19
C VAL A 44 -1.07 -24.49 -12.27
N ALA A 45 -2.16 -25.24 -12.09
CA ALA A 45 -2.61 -26.21 -13.09
C ALA A 45 -2.85 -25.55 -14.46
N ALA A 46 -2.71 -26.33 -15.53
CA ALA A 46 -2.95 -25.86 -16.90
C ALA A 46 -4.40 -25.37 -17.10
N GLN A 47 -5.34 -25.99 -16.37
CA GLN A 47 -6.73 -25.58 -16.22
C GLN A 47 -7.01 -25.31 -14.74
N PRO A 48 -6.85 -24.06 -14.26
CA PRO A 48 -7.21 -23.69 -12.91
C PRO A 48 -8.70 -23.94 -12.66
N PHE A 49 -9.04 -24.50 -11.50
CA PHE A 49 -10.40 -24.95 -11.16
C PHE A 49 -11.02 -24.19 -9.97
N SER A 50 -10.43 -23.06 -9.58
CA SER A 50 -11.02 -22.16 -8.58
C SER A 50 -10.65 -20.70 -8.83
N ASP A 51 -11.45 -19.78 -8.27
CA ASP A 51 -11.15 -18.35 -8.28
C ASP A 51 -9.76 -18.04 -7.69
N ALA A 52 -9.46 -18.64 -6.54
CA ALA A 52 -8.21 -18.42 -5.82
C ALA A 52 -6.98 -18.91 -6.59
N GLU A 53 -7.05 -20.12 -7.17
CA GLU A 53 -5.97 -20.67 -7.99
C GLU A 53 -5.75 -19.84 -9.26
N THR A 54 -6.82 -19.41 -9.91
CA THR A 54 -6.74 -18.57 -11.11
C THR A 54 -6.09 -17.22 -10.81
N LEU A 55 -6.45 -16.58 -9.69
CA LEU A 55 -5.81 -15.34 -9.23
C LEU A 55 -4.33 -15.55 -8.89
N LEU A 56 -3.99 -16.68 -8.26
CA LEU A 56 -2.61 -17.05 -7.96
C LEU A 56 -1.79 -17.18 -9.25
N GLY A 57 -2.30 -17.88 -10.26
CA GLY A 57 -1.64 -18.03 -11.56
C GLY A 57 -1.37 -16.68 -12.24
N ALA A 58 -2.36 -15.79 -12.26
CA ALA A 58 -2.18 -14.44 -12.81
C ALA A 58 -1.14 -13.61 -12.02
N SER A 59 -1.09 -13.77 -10.69
CA SER A 59 -0.12 -13.10 -9.82
C SER A 59 1.31 -13.63 -10.00
N ASN A 60 1.46 -14.96 -10.11
CA ASN A 60 2.74 -15.63 -10.34
C ASN A 60 3.32 -15.22 -11.70
N ARG A 61 2.48 -15.14 -12.74
CA ARG A 61 2.89 -14.59 -14.04
C ARG A 61 3.50 -13.19 -13.94
N VAL A 62 2.87 -12.29 -13.18
CA VAL A 62 3.41 -10.92 -12.95
C VAL A 62 4.75 -10.97 -12.21
N LYS A 63 4.83 -11.76 -11.13
CA LYS A 63 6.06 -11.95 -10.34
C LYS A 63 7.21 -12.47 -11.21
N ASN A 64 6.97 -13.52 -11.98
CA ASN A 64 7.98 -14.17 -12.81
C ASN A 64 8.38 -13.27 -14.00
N ALA A 65 7.44 -12.53 -14.58
CA ALA A 65 7.75 -11.53 -15.61
C ALA A 65 8.61 -10.39 -15.08
N ARG A 66 8.40 -9.98 -13.81
CA ARG A 66 9.22 -8.96 -13.15
C ARG A 66 10.66 -9.43 -12.90
N ILE A 67 10.86 -10.71 -12.60
CA ILE A 67 12.20 -11.30 -12.48
C ILE A 67 12.88 -11.36 -13.86
N ALA A 68 12.15 -11.79 -14.89
CA ALA A 68 12.69 -11.92 -16.24
C ALA A 68 13.01 -10.57 -16.90
N ARG A 69 12.22 -9.53 -16.61
CA ARG A 69 12.35 -8.18 -17.18
C ARG A 69 12.18 -7.11 -16.11
N PRO A 70 13.17 -6.92 -15.22
CA PRO A 70 13.08 -5.97 -14.11
C PRO A 70 13.14 -4.50 -14.57
N ASP A 71 13.53 -4.26 -15.81
CA ASP A 71 13.71 -2.95 -16.44
C ASP A 71 12.40 -2.27 -16.86
N ALA A 72 11.31 -3.03 -17.01
CA ALA A 72 10.03 -2.54 -17.52
C ALA A 72 9.30 -1.57 -16.58
N ASP A 73 8.35 -0.80 -17.14
CA ASP A 73 7.50 0.12 -16.39
C ASP A 73 6.27 -0.60 -15.82
N PHE A 74 5.77 -1.62 -16.54
CA PHE A 74 4.60 -2.39 -16.15
C PHE A 74 4.75 -3.88 -16.47
N TRP A 75 4.10 -4.73 -15.67
CA TRP A 75 3.96 -6.17 -15.90
C TRP A 75 2.49 -6.58 -15.80
N ILE A 76 2.00 -7.32 -16.79
CA ILE A 76 0.62 -7.80 -16.84
C ILE A 76 0.56 -9.32 -16.90
N GLY A 77 -0.24 -9.90 -16.01
CA GLY A 77 -0.62 -11.31 -15.95
C GLY A 77 -2.09 -11.50 -16.24
N ILE A 78 -2.40 -12.42 -17.16
CA ILE A 78 -3.78 -12.82 -17.48
C ILE A 78 -3.83 -14.34 -17.35
N GLU A 79 -4.69 -14.84 -16.47
CA GLU A 79 -4.93 -16.28 -16.30
C GLU A 79 -6.42 -16.59 -16.44
N GLY A 80 -6.74 -17.55 -17.31
CA GLY A 80 -8.11 -18.06 -17.45
C GLY A 80 -8.31 -19.26 -16.54
N GLY A 81 -9.51 -19.41 -16.00
CA GLY A 81 -9.84 -20.52 -15.12
C GLY A 81 -11.34 -20.75 -15.08
N VAL A 82 -11.71 -21.82 -14.38
CA VAL A 82 -13.10 -22.17 -14.10
C VAL A 82 -13.31 -22.30 -12.61
N ASP A 83 -14.57 -22.24 -12.17
CA ASP A 83 -14.95 -22.43 -10.76
C ASP A 83 -16.33 -23.07 -10.70
N GLU A 84 -16.55 -23.95 -9.71
CA GLU A 84 -17.85 -24.61 -9.53
C GLU A 84 -18.79 -23.78 -8.67
N HIS A 85 -20.01 -23.60 -9.17
CA HIS A 85 -21.06 -22.89 -8.46
C HIS A 85 -22.40 -23.57 -8.70
N ASP A 86 -23.02 -24.06 -7.62
CA ASP A 86 -24.32 -24.76 -7.64
C ASP A 86 -24.38 -25.92 -8.66
N GLY A 87 -23.28 -26.69 -8.78
CA GLY A 87 -23.17 -27.81 -9.72
C GLY A 87 -22.93 -27.42 -11.18
N ASN A 88 -22.81 -26.13 -11.49
CA ASN A 88 -22.46 -25.62 -12.81
C ASN A 88 -21.02 -25.12 -12.83
N LEU A 89 -20.38 -25.15 -14.00
CA LEU A 89 -19.01 -24.69 -14.18
C LEU A 89 -19.00 -23.28 -14.79
N LEU A 90 -18.44 -22.31 -14.07
CA LEU A 90 -18.29 -20.92 -14.52
C LEU A 90 -16.93 -20.75 -15.21
N ASN A 91 -16.87 -20.04 -16.33
CA ASN A 91 -15.62 -19.61 -16.94
C ASN A 91 -15.35 -18.12 -16.67
N PHE A 92 -14.10 -17.78 -16.36
CA PHE A 92 -13.63 -16.41 -16.15
C PHE A 92 -12.10 -16.31 -16.33
N ALA A 93 -11.56 -15.10 -16.15
CA ALA A 93 -10.14 -14.87 -16.04
C ALA A 93 -9.80 -13.79 -15.03
N TRP A 94 -8.64 -13.93 -14.40
CA TRP A 94 -8.02 -12.89 -13.58
C TRP A 94 -6.96 -12.14 -14.37
N VAL A 95 -6.95 -10.82 -14.18
CA VAL A 95 -5.93 -9.91 -14.67
C VAL A 95 -5.25 -9.23 -13.49
N VAL A 96 -3.93 -9.26 -13.47
CA VAL A 96 -3.09 -8.56 -12.49
C VAL A 96 -2.14 -7.64 -13.25
N VAL A 97 -2.06 -6.37 -12.85
CA VAL A 97 -1.10 -5.41 -13.39
C VAL A 97 -0.28 -4.83 -12.26
N ALA A 98 1.04 -4.87 -12.37
CA ALA A 98 1.97 -4.21 -11.47
C ALA A 98 2.74 -3.09 -12.19
N SER A 99 3.00 -2.00 -11.48
CA SER A 99 3.86 -0.91 -11.96
C SER A 99 5.21 -0.88 -11.26
N LYS A 100 6.20 -0.27 -11.91
CA LYS A 100 7.54 -0.07 -11.34
C LYS A 100 7.53 0.75 -10.06
N GLU A 101 6.56 1.65 -9.90
CA GLU A 101 6.33 2.45 -8.68
C GLU A 101 5.67 1.65 -7.54
N GLY A 102 5.49 0.34 -7.70
CA GLY A 102 5.01 -0.55 -6.65
C GLY A 102 3.49 -0.57 -6.49
N ARG A 103 2.73 -0.05 -7.46
CA ARG A 103 1.28 -0.20 -7.47
C ARG A 103 0.87 -1.51 -8.11
N THR A 104 -0.17 -2.14 -7.56
CA THR A 104 -0.75 -3.36 -8.12
C THR A 104 -2.25 -3.19 -8.20
N GLY A 105 -2.82 -3.54 -9.35
CA GLY A 105 -4.25 -3.68 -9.53
C GLY A 105 -4.61 -5.07 -10.00
N LYS A 106 -5.82 -5.50 -9.60
CA LYS A 106 -6.36 -6.84 -9.84
C LYS A 106 -7.80 -6.66 -10.29
N ALA A 107 -8.21 -7.36 -11.33
CA ALA A 107 -9.60 -7.40 -11.78
C ALA A 107 -9.93 -8.75 -12.41
N ARG A 108 -11.19 -9.14 -12.33
CA ARG A 108 -11.73 -10.37 -12.90
C ARG A 108 -12.65 -10.03 -14.06
N THR A 109 -12.66 -10.86 -15.10
CA THR A 109 -13.69 -10.77 -16.13
C THR A 109 -15.08 -11.05 -15.54
N PRO A 110 -16.17 -10.64 -16.20
CA PRO A 110 -17.47 -11.25 -15.96
C PRO A 110 -17.36 -12.77 -16.08
N ALA A 111 -18.14 -13.50 -15.28
CA ALA A 111 -18.23 -14.95 -15.35
C ALA A 111 -19.50 -15.35 -16.10
N TYR A 112 -19.46 -16.48 -16.79
CA TYR A 112 -20.62 -17.09 -17.43
C TYR A 112 -20.55 -18.60 -17.29
N TYR A 113 -21.71 -19.27 -17.27
CA TYR A 113 -21.80 -20.71 -17.16
C TYR A 113 -21.45 -21.37 -18.49
N LEU A 114 -20.65 -22.43 -18.43
CA LEU A 114 -20.35 -23.28 -19.58
C LEU A 114 -21.51 -24.25 -19.85
N PRO A 115 -21.73 -24.66 -21.12
CA PRO A 115 -22.62 -25.78 -21.43
C PRO A 115 -22.14 -27.06 -20.74
N GLU A 116 -23.07 -27.94 -20.38
CA GLU A 116 -22.74 -29.19 -19.67
C GLU A 116 -21.82 -30.10 -20.50
N GLU A 117 -21.91 -30.03 -21.84
CA GLU A 117 -21.03 -30.75 -22.75
C GLU A 117 -19.55 -30.36 -22.58
N SER A 118 -19.27 -29.04 -22.52
CA SER A 118 -17.91 -28.54 -22.26
C SER A 118 -17.52 -28.75 -20.79
N ALA A 119 -18.44 -28.50 -19.85
CA ALA A 119 -18.17 -28.62 -18.42
C ALA A 119 -17.78 -30.05 -18.02
N ARG A 120 -18.46 -31.06 -18.57
CA ARG A 120 -18.15 -32.47 -18.32
C ARG A 120 -16.73 -32.82 -18.78
N LEU A 121 -16.34 -32.41 -19.99
CA LEU A 121 -14.99 -32.67 -20.51
C LEU A 121 -13.91 -31.98 -19.67
N VAL A 122 -14.17 -30.77 -19.19
CA VAL A 122 -13.25 -30.05 -18.30
C VAL A 122 -13.13 -30.74 -16.93
N ARG A 123 -14.23 -31.26 -16.38
CA ARG A 123 -14.21 -32.10 -15.16
C ARG A 123 -13.46 -33.42 -15.35
N GLU A 124 -13.47 -33.97 -16.56
CA GLU A 124 -12.70 -35.16 -16.94
C GLU A 124 -11.20 -34.87 -17.16
N GLY A 125 -10.78 -33.60 -17.04
CA GLY A 125 -9.38 -33.19 -17.03
C GLY A 125 -8.87 -32.53 -18.31
N LEU A 126 -9.75 -32.23 -19.28
CA LEU A 126 -9.36 -31.48 -20.47
C LEU A 126 -9.21 -29.98 -20.15
N GLU A 127 -8.27 -29.31 -20.83
CA GLU A 127 -8.29 -27.83 -20.86
C GLU A 127 -9.55 -27.35 -21.59
N LEU A 128 -10.13 -26.21 -21.17
CA LEU A 128 -11.37 -25.70 -21.74
C LEU A 128 -11.30 -25.52 -23.27
N GLY A 129 -10.18 -25.05 -23.82
CA GLY A 129 -10.04 -24.94 -25.27
C GLY A 129 -10.11 -26.29 -26.01
N GLN A 130 -9.59 -27.35 -25.39
CA GLN A 130 -9.68 -28.71 -25.97
C GLN A 130 -11.11 -29.24 -25.87
N ALA A 131 -11.79 -28.99 -24.76
CA ALA A 131 -13.20 -29.32 -24.59
C ALA A 131 -14.07 -28.61 -25.63
N ASP A 132 -13.86 -27.30 -25.84
CA ASP A 132 -14.59 -26.52 -26.84
C ASP A 132 -14.32 -27.03 -28.27
N ASP A 133 -13.06 -27.33 -28.61
CA ASP A 133 -12.73 -27.87 -29.95
C ASP A 133 -13.48 -29.20 -30.22
N GLN A 134 -13.63 -30.04 -29.19
CA GLN A 134 -14.40 -31.29 -29.30
C GLN A 134 -15.90 -31.07 -29.40
N VAL A 135 -16.47 -30.10 -28.66
CA VAL A 135 -17.92 -29.83 -28.64
C VAL A 135 -18.37 -29.10 -29.90
N PHE A 136 -17.61 -28.11 -30.37
CA PHE A 136 -17.98 -27.26 -31.50
C PHE A 136 -17.39 -27.72 -32.83
N GLY A 137 -16.58 -28.78 -32.84
CA GLY A 137 -15.96 -29.31 -34.06
C GLY A 137 -14.95 -28.36 -34.69
N THR A 138 -14.28 -27.54 -33.87
CA THR A 138 -13.28 -26.55 -34.30
C THR A 138 -11.86 -27.04 -34.04
N SER A 139 -10.88 -26.32 -34.59
CA SER A 139 -9.46 -26.54 -34.31
C SER A 139 -8.82 -25.19 -33.96
N ASP A 140 -8.23 -25.08 -32.76
CA ASP A 140 -7.50 -23.89 -32.23
C ASP A 140 -8.38 -22.81 -31.56
N SER A 141 -9.42 -23.22 -30.81
CA SER A 141 -10.19 -22.30 -29.94
C SER A 141 -9.30 -21.61 -28.89
N ARG A 142 -8.14 -22.20 -28.53
CA ARG A 142 -7.18 -21.64 -27.58
C ARG A 142 -6.55 -20.33 -28.07
N SER A 143 -6.40 -20.14 -29.38
CA SER A 143 -5.74 -18.95 -29.95
C SER A 143 -6.68 -18.04 -30.75
N GLY A 144 -7.93 -18.49 -31.00
CA GLY A 144 -8.98 -17.76 -31.71
C GLY A 144 -10.02 -17.10 -30.79
N SER A 145 -11.30 -17.30 -31.12
CA SER A 145 -12.46 -16.68 -30.46
C SER A 145 -12.72 -17.17 -29.03
N GLY A 146 -12.17 -18.33 -28.65
CA GLY A 146 -12.38 -18.98 -27.35
C GLY A 146 -13.84 -19.37 -27.07
N SER A 147 -14.06 -20.02 -25.92
CA SER A 147 -15.39 -20.45 -25.48
C SER A 147 -16.43 -19.31 -25.54
N VAL A 148 -16.06 -18.10 -25.11
CA VAL A 148 -16.96 -16.93 -25.11
C VAL A 148 -17.35 -16.50 -26.52
N GLY A 149 -16.43 -16.52 -27.49
CA GLY A 149 -16.76 -16.17 -28.87
C GLY A 149 -17.58 -17.26 -29.56
N LEU A 150 -17.25 -18.54 -29.33
CA LEU A 150 -18.04 -19.67 -29.84
C LEU A 150 -19.50 -19.63 -29.35
N LEU A 151 -19.71 -19.34 -28.07
CA LEU A 151 -21.04 -19.31 -27.46
C LEU A 151 -21.85 -18.06 -27.79
N THR A 152 -21.19 -16.95 -28.13
CA THR A 152 -21.86 -15.68 -28.45
C THR A 152 -21.93 -15.39 -29.95
N GLY A 153 -21.35 -16.24 -30.81
CA GLY A 153 -21.21 -15.96 -32.23
C GLY A 153 -20.32 -14.73 -32.48
N ASP A 154 -19.23 -14.60 -31.72
CA ASP A 154 -18.26 -13.50 -31.74
C ASP A 154 -18.82 -12.10 -31.43
N VAL A 155 -20.04 -12.01 -30.87
CA VAL A 155 -20.55 -10.76 -30.28
C VAL A 155 -19.66 -10.30 -29.13
N VAL A 156 -19.10 -11.26 -28.37
CA VAL A 156 -18.03 -11.03 -27.41
C VAL A 156 -16.84 -11.90 -27.80
N ASP A 157 -15.82 -11.32 -28.42
CA ASP A 157 -14.57 -12.02 -28.71
C ASP A 157 -13.68 -12.13 -27.46
N ARG A 158 -12.75 -13.09 -27.46
CA ARG A 158 -11.88 -13.35 -26.31
C ARG A 158 -10.95 -12.18 -25.97
N ALA A 159 -10.53 -11.41 -26.96
CA ALA A 159 -9.68 -10.25 -26.74
C ALA A 159 -10.45 -9.16 -25.99
N GLY A 160 -11.63 -8.77 -26.49
CA GLY A 160 -12.52 -7.80 -25.87
C GLY A 160 -13.00 -8.22 -24.49
N PHE A 161 -13.24 -9.53 -24.29
CA PHE A 161 -13.55 -10.10 -22.98
C PHE A 161 -12.46 -9.81 -21.94
N TYR A 162 -11.18 -9.97 -22.30
CA TYR A 162 -10.06 -9.62 -21.42
C TYR A 162 -9.80 -8.12 -21.33
N THR A 163 -9.96 -7.36 -22.42
CA THR A 163 -9.67 -5.92 -22.48
C THR A 163 -10.39 -5.15 -21.37
N GLN A 164 -11.65 -5.48 -21.07
CA GLN A 164 -12.40 -4.84 -19.98
C GLN A 164 -11.74 -5.09 -18.60
N ALA A 165 -11.33 -6.32 -18.32
CA ALA A 165 -10.64 -6.65 -17.07
C ALA A 165 -9.25 -5.99 -16.99
N VAL A 166 -8.54 -5.85 -18.11
CA VAL A 166 -7.29 -5.07 -18.17
C VAL A 166 -7.53 -3.62 -17.77
N ILE A 167 -8.55 -2.96 -18.32
CA ILE A 167 -8.92 -1.58 -17.97
C ILE A 167 -9.20 -1.45 -16.47
N LEU A 168 -9.96 -2.37 -15.89
CA LEU A 168 -10.28 -2.34 -14.46
C LEU A 168 -9.04 -2.59 -13.58
N ALA A 169 -8.14 -3.50 -13.98
CA ALA A 169 -6.90 -3.76 -13.26
C ALA A 169 -5.94 -2.54 -13.29
N LEU A 170 -6.11 -1.61 -14.22
CA LEU A 170 -5.33 -0.37 -14.29
C LEU A 170 -5.84 0.75 -13.37
N ILE A 171 -6.98 0.58 -12.67
CA ILE A 171 -7.57 1.60 -11.79
C ILE A 171 -6.57 2.13 -10.74
N PRO A 172 -5.83 1.29 -10.00
CA PRO A 172 -4.86 1.79 -9.01
C PRO A 172 -3.69 2.55 -9.64
N ILE A 173 -3.37 2.26 -10.90
CA ILE A 173 -2.25 2.86 -11.64
C ILE A 173 -2.67 4.22 -12.21
N LYS A 174 -3.90 4.35 -12.69
CA LYS A 174 -4.50 5.61 -13.15
C LYS A 174 -4.66 6.60 -12.00
N ASN A 175 -5.22 6.15 -10.88
CA ASN A 175 -5.64 7.02 -9.78
C ASN A 175 -4.54 7.14 -8.73
N LYS A 176 -3.48 7.89 -9.07
CA LYS A 176 -2.26 7.96 -8.26
C LYS A 176 -2.42 8.60 -6.89
N ASP A 177 -3.49 9.35 -6.67
CA ASP A 177 -3.76 10.04 -5.41
C ASP A 177 -4.63 9.22 -4.46
N LEU A 178 -5.16 8.08 -4.91
CA LEU A 178 -6.01 7.20 -4.11
C LEU A 178 -5.21 6.02 -3.53
N THR A 179 -5.64 5.56 -2.35
CA THR A 179 -4.99 4.46 -1.62
C THR A 179 -5.67 3.13 -1.93
N PHE A 180 -4.92 2.17 -2.46
CA PHE A 180 -5.40 0.83 -2.83
C PHE A 180 -4.51 -0.28 -2.24
N ASN A 181 -4.11 -0.15 -0.97
CA ASN A 181 -3.11 -1.05 -0.36
C ASN A 181 -3.56 -1.57 1.02
N PRO A 182 -4.28 -2.70 1.08
CA PRO A 182 -4.56 -3.39 2.35
C PRO A 182 -3.33 -4.13 2.92
N ASP A 183 -2.31 -4.42 2.12
CA ASP A 183 -1.18 -5.30 2.49
C ASP A 183 -0.07 -4.60 3.29
N ARG A 184 -0.14 -3.26 3.46
CA ARG A 184 0.86 -2.51 4.23
C ARG A 184 0.94 -3.01 5.68
N ALA A 185 -0.20 -3.28 6.31
CA ALA A 185 -0.24 -3.79 7.68
C ALA A 185 0.42 -5.18 7.76
N ALA A 186 0.08 -6.10 6.84
CA ALA A 186 0.65 -7.44 6.79
C ALA A 186 2.17 -7.41 6.55
N LYS A 187 2.65 -6.53 5.67
CA LYS A 187 4.09 -6.37 5.41
C LYS A 187 4.85 -5.87 6.64
N VAL A 188 4.30 -4.88 7.35
CA VAL A 188 4.90 -4.36 8.60
C VAL A 188 4.92 -5.44 9.68
N ILE A 189 3.87 -6.27 9.80
CA ILE A 189 3.84 -7.39 10.74
C ILE A 189 4.99 -8.38 10.44
N ALA A 190 5.14 -8.79 9.18
CA ALA A 190 6.22 -9.70 8.78
C ALA A 190 7.61 -9.11 9.07
N GLU A 191 7.82 -7.81 8.80
CA GLU A 191 9.08 -7.11 9.13
C GLU A 191 9.34 -7.07 10.65
N LEU A 192 8.31 -6.83 11.47
CA LEU A 192 8.42 -6.81 12.93
C LEU A 192 8.73 -8.19 13.51
N GLU A 193 8.10 -9.25 12.99
CA GLU A 193 8.38 -10.64 13.37
C GLU A 193 9.83 -11.03 13.03
N GLU A 194 10.36 -10.57 11.91
CA GLU A 194 11.76 -10.81 11.53
C GLU A 194 12.73 -10.10 12.51
N ILE A 195 12.47 -8.83 12.85
CA ILE A 195 13.26 -8.08 13.84
C ILE A 195 13.22 -8.77 15.20
N ALA A 196 12.05 -9.26 15.61
CA ALA A 196 11.84 -9.99 16.86
C ALA A 196 12.78 -11.19 17.01
N SER A 197 12.90 -11.97 15.93
CA SER A 197 13.70 -13.20 15.90
C SER A 197 15.19 -12.93 16.09
N LYS A 198 15.68 -11.78 15.62
CA LYS A 198 17.10 -11.40 15.65
C LYS A 198 17.55 -10.88 17.01
N THR A 199 16.64 -10.39 17.86
CA THR A 199 16.98 -9.77 19.16
C THR A 199 16.73 -10.71 20.35
N THR A 200 16.58 -12.02 20.12
CA THR A 200 16.19 -13.01 21.16
C THR A 200 17.40 -13.61 21.87
N SER A 201 17.96 -12.87 22.83
CA SER A 201 18.62 -13.47 23.99
C SER A 201 17.94 -12.91 25.23
N GLN A 202 17.24 -13.79 25.96
CA GLN A 202 16.50 -13.56 27.22
C GLN A 202 15.08 -12.96 27.06
N GLN A 203 14.08 -13.84 27.11
CA GLN A 203 12.70 -13.49 27.44
C GLN A 203 12.44 -13.96 28.88
N ASP A 204 12.28 -13.01 29.80
CA ASP A 204 11.78 -13.27 31.17
C ASP A 204 10.32 -12.81 31.24
N GLY A 205 9.38 -13.62 30.73
CA GLY A 205 7.94 -13.33 30.80
C GLY A 205 7.06 -14.19 29.89
N ASP A 206 5.79 -14.38 30.29
CA ASP A 206 4.78 -15.24 29.62
C ASP A 206 4.00 -14.52 28.50
N GLY A 207 4.35 -13.26 28.20
CA GLY A 207 3.64 -12.41 27.23
C GLY A 207 4.30 -12.33 25.84
N PRO A 208 3.55 -11.95 24.79
CA PRO A 208 4.11 -11.80 23.45
C PRO A 208 5.10 -10.63 23.40
N ARG A 209 6.22 -10.81 22.69
CA ARG A 209 7.22 -9.74 22.50
C ARG A 209 6.72 -8.62 21.57
N PHE A 210 5.86 -8.97 20.62
CA PHE A 210 5.25 -8.08 19.65
C PHE A 210 3.75 -8.38 19.54
N LEU A 211 2.94 -7.34 19.38
CA LEU A 211 1.51 -7.42 19.16
C LEU A 211 1.15 -6.47 18.03
N SER A 212 0.35 -6.94 17.08
CA SER A 212 -0.17 -6.11 16.00
C SER A 212 -1.67 -5.92 16.19
N ILE A 213 -2.09 -4.65 16.21
CA ILE A 213 -3.49 -4.26 16.29
C ILE A 213 -3.74 -3.22 15.19
N GLN A 214 -4.60 -3.55 14.23
CA GLN A 214 -5.04 -2.59 13.23
C GLN A 214 -5.99 -1.56 13.88
N ALA A 215 -5.74 -0.27 13.66
CA ALA A 215 -6.60 0.81 14.15
C ALA A 215 -6.55 2.02 13.22
N ASP A 216 -7.71 2.63 12.96
CA ASP A 216 -7.81 3.91 12.29
C ASP A 216 -7.78 5.06 13.31
N LEU A 217 -6.66 5.79 13.37
CA LEU A 217 -6.47 6.90 14.31
C LEU A 217 -7.38 8.11 14.02
N ALA A 218 -8.12 8.13 12.92
CA ALA A 218 -9.19 9.11 12.68
C ALA A 218 -10.47 8.79 13.47
N LYS A 219 -10.58 7.59 14.06
CA LYS A 219 -11.76 7.10 14.76
C LYS A 219 -11.46 6.88 16.25
N ARG A 220 -12.25 7.51 17.11
CA ARG A 220 -12.08 7.43 18.56
C ARG A 220 -12.24 6.01 19.11
N ALA A 221 -13.23 5.26 18.62
CA ALA A 221 -13.46 3.89 19.05
C ALA A 221 -12.25 2.97 18.77
N ASP A 222 -11.59 3.15 17.62
CA ASP A 222 -10.39 2.40 17.27
C ASP A 222 -9.21 2.74 18.17
N ILE A 223 -9.06 4.01 18.57
CA ILE A 223 -8.04 4.45 19.54
C ILE A 223 -8.26 3.80 20.90
N GLU A 224 -9.49 3.84 21.41
CA GLU A 224 -9.83 3.25 22.72
C GLU A 224 -9.58 1.74 22.71
N ARG A 225 -10.00 1.06 21.64
CA ARG A 225 -9.76 -0.36 21.43
C ARG A 225 -8.26 -0.69 21.37
N LEU A 226 -7.48 0.08 20.59
CA LEU A 226 -6.03 -0.09 20.44
C LEU A 226 -5.31 -0.11 21.79
N VAL A 227 -5.62 0.85 22.67
CA VAL A 227 -5.01 0.90 24.01
C VAL A 227 -5.48 -0.27 24.87
N SER A 228 -6.78 -0.57 24.87
CA SER A 228 -7.34 -1.64 25.70
C SER A 228 -6.78 -3.02 25.36
N GLU A 229 -6.71 -3.38 24.07
CA GLU A 229 -6.16 -4.66 23.60
C GLU A 229 -4.65 -4.73 23.87
N THR A 230 -3.92 -3.61 23.72
CA THR A 230 -2.49 -3.55 24.05
C THR A 230 -2.26 -3.88 25.52
N VAL A 231 -3.00 -3.25 26.43
CA VAL A 231 -2.83 -3.48 27.87
C VAL A 231 -3.29 -4.87 28.27
N GLU A 232 -4.38 -5.38 27.70
CA GLU A 232 -4.87 -6.75 27.97
C GLU A 232 -3.80 -7.80 27.62
N LYS A 233 -3.14 -7.66 26.47
CA LYS A 233 -2.18 -8.65 25.97
C LYS A 233 -0.77 -8.47 26.50
N MET A 234 -0.34 -7.22 26.74
CA MET A 234 1.02 -6.90 27.21
C MET A 234 1.10 -6.72 28.73
N GLY A 235 -0.04 -6.60 29.42
CA GLY A 235 -0.15 -6.46 30.88
C GLY A 235 0.17 -5.08 31.44
N ARG A 236 0.94 -4.24 30.73
CA ARG A 236 1.33 -2.89 31.15
C ARG A 236 1.59 -1.96 29.96
N LEU A 237 1.60 -0.65 30.21
CA LEU A 237 1.95 0.36 29.21
C LEU A 237 2.82 1.47 29.83
N ASP A 238 4.10 1.48 29.48
CA ASP A 238 5.10 2.42 30.03
C ASP A 238 5.43 3.60 29.13
N VAL A 239 5.46 3.33 27.82
CA VAL A 239 5.87 4.28 26.80
C VAL A 239 4.85 4.23 25.67
N LEU A 240 4.34 5.40 25.30
CA LEU A 240 3.45 5.57 24.18
C LEU A 240 4.11 6.47 23.13
N VAL A 241 4.44 5.89 21.98
CA VAL A 241 4.97 6.64 20.82
C VAL A 241 3.82 6.90 19.84
N SER A 242 3.38 8.15 19.77
CA SER A 242 2.30 8.58 18.88
C SER A 242 2.87 9.11 17.56
N ASN A 243 3.07 8.20 16.61
CA ASN A 243 3.67 8.49 15.29
C ASN A 243 2.65 8.68 14.15
N GLY A 244 1.37 8.43 14.39
CA GLY A 244 0.31 8.55 13.38
C GLY A 244 0.26 9.93 12.72
N GLY A 245 0.05 9.97 11.41
CA GLY A 245 -0.06 11.22 10.68
C GLY A 245 -0.62 11.05 9.27
N TRP A 246 -1.22 12.11 8.74
CA TRP A 246 -1.76 12.19 7.39
C TRP A 246 -1.39 13.52 6.73
N THR A 247 -1.27 13.49 5.41
CA THR A 247 -1.04 14.69 4.58
C THR A 247 -1.50 14.45 3.15
N GLN A 248 -1.77 15.54 2.45
CA GLN A 248 -1.91 15.61 0.99
C GLN A 248 -0.82 16.53 0.42
N LEU A 249 -0.29 16.21 -0.78
CA LEU A 249 0.60 17.14 -1.50
C LEU A 249 -0.23 18.23 -2.17
N ARG A 250 0.12 19.49 -1.91
CA ARG A 250 -0.39 20.70 -2.56
C ARG A 250 0.78 21.60 -2.91
N ASP A 251 0.63 22.48 -3.90
CA ASP A 251 1.62 23.53 -4.10
C ASP A 251 1.55 24.51 -2.92
N PHE A 252 2.57 24.49 -2.06
CA PHE A 252 2.64 25.33 -0.86
C PHE A 252 2.58 26.83 -1.16
N SER A 253 3.00 27.25 -2.36
CA SER A 253 3.03 28.66 -2.78
C SER A 253 1.76 29.10 -3.51
N ASN A 254 0.86 28.17 -3.86
CA ASN A 254 -0.40 28.47 -4.51
C ASN A 254 -1.53 28.52 -3.48
N PHE A 255 -2.15 29.69 -3.33
CA PHE A 255 -3.23 29.87 -2.37
C PHE A 255 -4.44 28.96 -2.65
N ASP A 256 -4.85 28.85 -3.93
CA ASP A 256 -6.04 28.11 -4.33
C ASP A 256 -5.88 26.59 -4.09
N ASP A 257 -4.65 26.08 -4.13
CA ASP A 257 -4.36 24.68 -3.83
C ASP A 257 -4.53 24.34 -2.34
N ASN A 258 -4.53 25.33 -1.44
CA ASN A 258 -4.49 25.13 0.01
C ASN A 258 -5.82 25.45 0.73
N VAL A 259 -6.89 25.71 -0.01
CA VAL A 259 -8.23 26.00 0.55
C VAL A 259 -9.19 24.80 0.53
N ASN A 260 -8.69 23.59 0.26
CA ASN A 260 -9.51 22.37 0.30
C ASN A 260 -9.87 21.99 1.75
N GLU A 261 -11.15 22.07 2.12
CA GLU A 261 -11.64 21.82 3.49
C GLU A 261 -11.34 20.40 4.00
N ASP A 262 -11.49 19.38 3.16
CA ASP A 262 -11.23 17.99 3.55
C ASP A 262 -9.76 17.77 3.99
N ASP A 263 -8.81 18.44 3.33
CA ASP A 263 -7.40 18.39 3.71
C ASP A 263 -7.18 18.96 5.11
N TRP A 264 -7.86 20.07 5.44
CA TRP A 264 -7.81 20.71 6.76
C TRP A 264 -8.41 19.81 7.83
N ASP A 265 -9.64 19.35 7.61
CA ASP A 265 -10.36 18.51 8.56
C ASP A 265 -9.62 17.22 8.86
N ARG A 266 -9.11 16.57 7.81
CA ARG A 266 -8.36 15.32 7.96
C ARG A 266 -7.00 15.54 8.63
N CYS A 267 -6.27 16.61 8.28
CA CYS A 267 -5.03 16.96 8.97
C CYS A 267 -5.27 17.22 10.46
N PHE A 268 -6.30 17.99 10.84
CA PHE A 268 -6.58 18.25 12.25
C PHE A 268 -7.10 17.02 12.99
N ASN A 269 -7.92 16.19 12.34
CA ASN A 269 -8.40 14.96 12.96
C ASN A 269 -7.23 14.00 13.26
N VAL A 270 -6.39 13.74 12.26
CA VAL A 270 -5.31 12.74 12.38
C VAL A 270 -4.07 13.31 13.08
N ASN A 271 -3.60 14.51 12.73
CA ASN A 271 -2.32 15.03 13.23
C ASN A 271 -2.45 15.82 14.54
N VAL A 272 -3.67 16.04 15.06
CA VAL A 272 -3.88 16.80 16.30
C VAL A 272 -4.79 16.03 17.24
N LYS A 273 -6.07 15.82 16.85
CA LYS A 273 -7.07 15.22 17.73
C LYS A 273 -6.70 13.77 18.10
N SER A 274 -6.17 12.99 17.17
CA SER A 274 -5.78 11.60 17.45
C SER A 274 -4.76 11.49 18.59
N HIS A 275 -3.75 12.38 18.66
CA HIS A 275 -2.73 12.36 19.70
C HIS A 275 -3.31 12.69 21.09
N LEU A 276 -4.23 13.66 21.14
CA LEU A 276 -4.99 13.97 22.35
C LEU A 276 -5.78 12.75 22.84
N PHE A 277 -6.57 12.14 21.94
CA PHE A 277 -7.42 11.01 22.30
C PHE A 277 -6.61 9.76 22.65
N LEU A 278 -5.47 9.54 22.00
CA LEU A 278 -4.58 8.43 22.31
C LEU A 278 -3.96 8.58 23.70
N LEU A 279 -3.47 9.77 24.06
CA LEU A 279 -3.00 10.02 25.43
C LEU A 279 -4.14 9.90 26.44
N TYR A 280 -5.34 10.40 26.12
CA TYR A 280 -6.50 10.28 27.00
C TYR A 280 -6.86 8.81 27.28
N ALA A 281 -6.91 7.97 26.25
CA ALA A 281 -7.18 6.54 26.39
C ALA A 281 -6.09 5.81 27.19
N ALA A 282 -4.82 6.18 27.00
CA ALA A 282 -3.67 5.57 27.69
C ALA A 282 -3.38 6.15 29.08
N ARG A 283 -4.02 7.27 29.45
CA ARG A 283 -3.65 8.12 30.59
C ARG A 283 -3.49 7.33 31.88
N LYS A 284 -4.52 6.54 32.25
CA LYS A 284 -4.54 5.80 33.52
C LYS A 284 -3.32 4.89 33.65
N HIS A 285 -2.99 4.15 32.60
CA HIS A 285 -1.88 3.20 32.58
C HIS A 285 -0.53 3.90 32.66
N LEU A 286 -0.38 5.03 31.96
CA LEU A 286 0.85 5.82 32.01
C LEU A 286 1.03 6.51 33.38
N GLU A 287 -0.04 6.99 34.01
CA GLU A 287 0.04 7.61 35.35
C GLU A 287 0.51 6.61 36.41
N GLU A 288 0.02 5.35 36.36
CA GLU A 288 0.37 4.29 37.31
C GLU A 288 1.89 4.00 37.35
N VAL A 289 2.58 4.11 36.21
CA VAL A 289 4.01 3.77 36.07
C VAL A 289 4.92 4.97 35.91
N LYS A 290 4.38 6.19 36.01
CA LYS A 290 5.07 7.45 35.67
C LYS A 290 5.68 7.45 34.26
N GLY A 291 4.87 7.02 33.29
CA GLY A 291 5.25 6.72 31.92
C GLY A 291 5.64 7.92 31.06
N SER A 292 5.91 7.63 29.79
CA SER A 292 6.32 8.62 28.78
C SER A 292 5.43 8.60 27.56
N PHE A 293 5.02 9.78 27.10
CA PHE A 293 4.35 10.00 25.84
C PHE A 293 5.27 10.80 24.90
N VAL A 294 5.58 10.24 23.74
CA VAL A 294 6.39 10.90 22.72
C VAL A 294 5.61 10.94 21.41
N SER A 295 5.33 12.13 20.89
CA SER A 295 4.71 12.26 19.57
C SER A 295 5.72 12.57 18.48
N VAL A 296 5.47 12.12 17.25
CA VAL A 296 6.28 12.47 16.08
C VAL A 296 5.57 13.58 15.29
N ALA A 297 6.13 14.78 15.36
CA ALA A 297 5.68 15.98 14.68
C ALA A 297 6.45 16.15 13.36
N SER A 298 6.92 17.37 13.05
CA SER A 298 7.68 17.66 11.82
C SER A 298 8.31 19.04 11.90
N THR A 299 9.45 19.22 11.23
CA THR A 299 10.01 20.56 10.97
C THR A 299 9.05 21.49 10.21
N SER A 300 8.07 20.95 9.48
CA SER A 300 6.97 21.72 8.88
C SER A 300 6.09 22.43 9.91
N GLY A 301 6.08 21.99 11.17
CA GLY A 301 5.41 22.69 12.26
C GLY A 301 6.26 23.79 12.90
N ILE A 302 7.52 23.92 12.51
CA ILE A 302 8.49 24.89 13.06
C ILE A 302 8.75 26.02 12.09
N LYS A 303 8.79 25.72 10.78
CA LYS A 303 8.95 26.72 9.72
C LYS A 303 7.89 26.56 8.63
N PRO A 304 7.46 27.66 7.96
CA PRO A 304 6.50 27.62 6.86
C PRO A 304 7.02 26.80 5.67
N SER A 305 6.75 25.50 5.71
CA SER A 305 7.19 24.53 4.71
C SER A 305 6.40 23.24 4.91
N GLY A 306 6.49 22.33 3.95
CA GLY A 306 5.93 21.00 4.07
C GLY A 306 5.26 20.56 2.78
N SER A 307 4.34 19.63 2.92
CA SER A 307 3.55 19.06 1.84
C SER A 307 2.32 19.89 1.48
N SER A 308 1.79 20.67 2.41
CA SER A 308 0.69 21.61 2.22
C SER A 308 0.58 22.55 3.44
N ILE A 309 -0.15 23.66 3.31
CA ILE A 309 -0.45 24.57 4.43
C ILE A 309 -1.25 23.86 5.54
N PRO A 310 -2.34 23.09 5.25
CA PRO A 310 -3.05 22.31 6.27
C PRO A 310 -2.12 21.41 7.10
N TYR A 311 -1.19 20.72 6.42
CA TYR A 311 -0.24 19.84 7.09
C TYR A 311 0.70 20.62 8.02
N ALA A 312 1.34 21.68 7.52
CA ALA A 312 2.26 22.51 8.29
C ALA A 312 1.59 23.09 9.55
N VAL A 313 0.39 23.66 9.40
CA VAL A 313 -0.39 24.21 10.51
C VAL A 313 -0.79 23.12 11.50
N SER A 314 -1.23 21.95 11.02
CA SER A 314 -1.58 20.83 11.92
C SER A 314 -0.38 20.33 12.72
N LYS A 315 0.83 20.33 12.14
CA LYS A 315 2.06 19.94 12.86
C LYS A 315 2.52 21.00 13.86
N ALA A 316 2.30 22.29 13.57
CA ALA A 316 2.49 23.35 14.56
C ALA A 316 1.49 23.22 15.73
N ALA A 317 0.22 22.96 15.42
CA ALA A 317 -0.82 22.69 16.42
C ALA A 317 -0.50 21.44 17.25
N GLN A 318 0.03 20.38 16.64
CA GLN A 318 0.51 19.19 17.34
C GLN A 318 1.62 19.54 18.34
N ILE A 319 2.64 20.29 17.94
CA ILE A 319 3.75 20.70 18.83
C ILE A 319 3.19 21.49 20.03
N HIS A 320 2.27 22.42 19.78
CA HIS A 320 1.66 23.20 20.86
C HIS A 320 0.76 22.34 21.77
N LEU A 321 0.00 21.40 21.20
CA LEU A 321 -0.80 20.42 21.96
C LEU A 321 0.07 19.66 22.97
N ILE A 322 1.28 19.24 22.58
CA ILE A 322 2.21 18.53 23.48
C ILE A 322 2.64 19.38 24.67
N GLN A 323 2.86 20.69 24.46
CA GLN A 323 3.17 21.62 25.53
C GLN A 323 1.97 21.79 26.48
N CYS A 324 0.74 21.90 25.94
CA CYS A 324 -0.47 21.95 26.74
C CYS A 324 -0.67 20.67 27.57
N LEU A 325 -0.49 19.50 26.93
CA LEU A 325 -0.63 18.20 27.60
C LEU A 325 0.40 18.02 28.70
N THR A 326 1.66 18.44 28.48
CA THR A 326 2.71 18.43 29.52
C THR A 326 2.24 19.09 30.82
N ARG A 327 1.59 20.26 30.72
CA ARG A 327 1.06 20.98 31.89
C ARG A 327 -0.15 20.29 32.53
N CYS A 328 -0.88 19.49 31.76
CA CYS A 328 -2.12 18.85 32.20
C CYS A 328 -1.89 17.51 32.92
N VAL A 329 -0.92 16.71 32.46
CA VAL A 329 -0.68 15.35 32.98
C VAL A 329 0.58 15.22 33.84
N GLY A 330 1.39 16.28 33.93
CA GLY A 330 2.43 16.38 34.94
C GLY A 330 1.83 16.36 36.36
N PRO A 331 2.52 15.81 37.37
CA PRO A 331 3.91 15.31 37.35
C PRO A 331 4.02 13.83 36.93
N ASN A 332 2.91 13.17 36.61
CA ASN A 332 2.88 11.71 36.47
C ASN A 332 3.34 11.26 35.08
N ILE A 333 3.00 11.98 34.02
CA ILE A 333 3.40 11.60 32.66
C ILE A 333 4.39 12.62 32.09
N ARG A 334 5.50 12.15 31.54
CA ARG A 334 6.40 12.97 30.71
C ARG A 334 5.88 13.00 29.29
N VAL A 335 5.78 14.19 28.70
CA VAL A 335 5.19 14.37 27.36
C VAL A 335 6.17 15.17 26.51
N ASN A 336 6.60 14.65 25.37
CA ASN A 336 7.53 15.32 24.46
C ASN A 336 7.14 15.10 22.99
N SER A 337 7.78 15.82 22.09
CA SER A 337 7.70 15.58 20.64
C SER A 337 9.08 15.52 19.99
N VAL A 338 9.16 14.80 18.88
CA VAL A 338 10.30 14.83 17.95
C VAL A 338 9.82 15.43 16.64
N SER A 339 10.57 16.35 16.05
CA SER A 339 10.28 16.99 14.77
C SER A 339 11.38 16.65 13.75
N PRO A 340 11.17 15.62 12.92
CA PRO A 340 12.13 15.25 11.89
C PRO A 340 12.18 16.24 10.72
N GLY A 341 13.36 16.31 10.09
CA GLY A 341 13.57 16.87 8.76
C GLY A 341 13.04 15.97 7.64
N LEU A 342 13.49 16.21 6.41
CA LEU A 342 13.16 15.35 5.28
C LEU A 342 13.83 13.98 5.44
N MET A 343 13.02 12.92 5.55
CA MET A 343 13.50 11.53 5.63
C MET A 343 13.09 10.75 4.38
N LEU A 344 13.97 9.89 3.86
CA LEU A 344 13.73 9.08 2.66
C LEU A 344 12.90 7.80 2.91
N THR A 345 11.80 7.97 3.63
CA THR A 345 10.73 6.96 3.76
C THR A 345 9.95 6.84 2.44
N GLU A 346 8.95 5.95 2.37
CA GLU A 346 8.01 5.87 1.23
C GLU A 346 7.44 7.25 0.86
N TRP A 347 7.24 8.11 1.87
CA TRP A 347 6.79 9.49 1.66
C TRP A 347 7.87 10.38 1.06
N GLY A 348 9.07 10.42 1.65
CA GLY A 348 10.16 11.30 1.18
C GLY A 348 10.59 10.98 -0.24
N ARG A 349 10.49 9.71 -0.67
CA ARG A 349 10.78 9.25 -2.02
C ARG A 349 9.79 9.74 -3.09
N ARG A 350 8.71 10.41 -2.70
CA ARG A 350 7.77 11.05 -3.64
C ARG A 350 8.29 12.40 -4.15
N PHE A 351 9.30 13.00 -3.51
CA PHE A 351 9.93 14.22 -3.99
C PHE A 351 10.93 13.92 -5.11
N SER A 352 11.15 14.90 -5.98
CA SER A 352 12.17 14.79 -7.04
C SER A 352 13.57 14.66 -6.45
N GLU A 353 14.46 13.97 -7.15
CA GLU A 353 15.88 13.86 -6.76
C GLU A 353 16.53 15.24 -6.61
N GLU A 354 16.17 16.20 -7.46
CA GLU A 354 16.63 17.58 -7.36
C GLU A 354 16.24 18.21 -6.01
N LYS A 355 14.98 18.05 -5.57
CA LYS A 355 14.52 18.59 -4.29
C LYS A 355 15.20 17.91 -3.11
N ILE A 356 15.42 16.60 -3.20
CA ILE A 356 16.12 15.82 -2.18
C ILE A 356 17.57 16.30 -2.05
N ASN A 357 18.31 16.36 -3.16
CA ASN A 357 19.71 16.80 -3.19
C ASN A 357 19.85 18.25 -2.72
N ARG A 358 18.97 19.15 -3.19
CA ARG A 358 18.95 20.53 -2.72
C ARG A 358 18.71 20.63 -1.21
N THR A 359 17.79 19.83 -0.67
CA THR A 359 17.53 19.83 0.77
C THR A 359 18.76 19.35 1.54
N LYS A 360 19.40 18.27 1.08
CA LYS A 360 20.66 17.74 1.63
C LYS A 360 21.76 18.82 1.64
N GLU A 361 21.95 19.51 0.52
CA GLU A 361 22.96 20.58 0.37
C GLU A 361 22.70 21.78 1.29
N LEU A 362 21.44 22.12 1.57
CA LEU A 362 21.08 23.21 2.47
C LEU A 362 21.31 22.88 3.95
N THR A 363 21.40 21.61 4.31
CA THR A 363 21.70 21.22 5.70
C THR A 363 23.16 21.51 6.07
N PRO A 364 23.45 21.95 7.30
CA PRO A 364 24.82 22.05 7.83
C PRO A 364 25.62 20.74 7.77
N LEU A 365 25.00 19.60 8.11
CA LEU A 365 25.69 18.30 8.07
C LEU A 365 25.83 17.72 6.65
N LYS A 366 25.26 18.38 5.64
CA LYS A 366 25.24 17.90 4.25
C LYS A 366 24.65 16.51 4.10
N GLU A 367 23.71 16.15 4.98
CA GLU A 367 23.06 14.83 5.05
C GLU A 367 21.59 15.00 5.46
N LEU A 368 20.75 14.02 5.13
CA LEU A 368 19.37 13.97 5.58
C LEU A 368 19.27 13.06 6.82
N PRO A 369 18.35 13.34 7.77
CA PRO A 369 18.12 12.45 8.90
C PRO A 369 17.60 11.09 8.44
N GLU A 370 18.10 10.02 9.05
CA GLU A 370 17.62 8.66 8.83
C GLU A 370 16.55 8.25 9.85
N VAL A 371 15.90 7.10 9.61
CA VAL A 371 14.89 6.55 10.52
C VAL A 371 15.50 6.22 11.89
N ASP A 372 16.73 5.72 11.89
CA ASP A 372 17.44 5.34 13.11
C ASP A 372 17.79 6.56 13.98
N ASP A 373 18.10 7.71 13.38
CA ASP A 373 18.35 8.96 14.11
C ASP A 373 17.10 9.40 14.89
N VAL A 374 15.93 9.32 14.23
CA VAL A 374 14.65 9.68 14.86
C VAL A 374 14.27 8.66 15.93
N ALA A 375 14.51 7.36 15.70
CA ALA A 375 14.27 6.32 16.69
C ALA A 375 15.15 6.51 17.94
N ALA A 376 16.43 6.87 17.76
CA ALA A 376 17.35 7.18 18.85
C ALA A 376 16.90 8.40 19.66
N ALA A 377 16.38 9.44 18.99
CA ALA A 377 15.81 10.61 19.64
C ALA A 377 14.55 10.27 20.46
N VAL A 378 13.61 9.51 19.88
CA VAL A 378 12.41 9.02 20.58
C VAL A 378 12.79 8.21 21.82
N ARG A 379 13.74 7.26 21.68
CA ARG A 379 14.23 6.45 22.81
C ARG A 379 14.83 7.33 23.90
N SER A 380 15.64 8.32 23.54
CA SER A 380 16.28 9.23 24.50
C SER A 380 15.24 10.00 25.32
N LEU A 381 14.19 10.51 24.68
CA LEU A 381 13.08 11.18 25.37
C LEU A 381 12.25 10.21 26.21
N ALA A 382 12.04 8.98 25.74
CA ALA A 382 11.28 7.97 26.45
C ALA A 382 11.93 7.59 27.79
N VAL A 383 13.25 7.42 27.82
CA VAL A 383 13.98 6.94 29.02
C VAL A 383 14.51 8.06 29.92
N ASN A 384 14.64 9.29 29.43
CA ASN A 384 15.16 10.40 30.23
C ASN A 384 14.11 10.96 31.20
N MET A 385 14.33 10.76 32.50
CA MET A 385 13.37 11.12 33.55
C MET A 385 13.23 12.61 33.82
N SER A 386 14.10 13.46 33.25
CA SER A 386 14.13 14.91 33.50
C SER A 386 13.66 15.75 32.32
N ILE A 387 13.33 15.13 31.17
CA ILE A 387 12.90 15.85 29.97
C ILE A 387 11.37 15.73 29.80
N THR A 388 10.68 16.87 29.79
CA THR A 388 9.26 16.97 29.44
C THR A 388 8.97 18.33 28.78
N GLY A 389 7.93 18.39 27.95
CA GLY A 389 7.49 19.59 27.23
C GLY A 389 8.40 20.01 26.09
N GLN A 390 9.36 19.19 25.69
CA GLN A 390 10.34 19.53 24.66
C GLN A 390 9.88 19.07 23.28
N ASN A 391 10.25 19.86 22.26
CA ASN A 391 10.21 19.47 20.87
C ASN A 391 11.65 19.31 20.35
N LEU A 392 12.09 18.07 20.22
CA LEU A 392 13.44 17.75 19.76
C LEU A 392 13.49 17.72 18.23
N VAL A 393 14.27 18.61 17.63
CA VAL A 393 14.42 18.69 16.16
C VAL A 393 15.55 17.77 15.70
N VAL A 394 15.27 16.95 14.67
CA VAL A 394 16.23 16.01 14.08
C VAL A 394 16.23 16.21 12.57
N ASP A 395 17.01 17.16 12.09
CA ASP A 395 16.94 17.64 10.69
C ASP A 395 18.28 18.01 10.07
N SER A 396 19.38 17.52 10.66
CA SER A 396 20.74 17.84 10.23
C SER A 396 21.10 19.33 10.25
N GLY A 397 20.36 20.14 11.03
CA GLY A 397 20.53 21.59 11.16
C GLY A 397 19.77 22.41 10.11
N PHE A 398 18.78 21.82 9.42
CA PHE A 398 18.06 22.47 8.33
C PHE A 398 17.15 23.64 8.76
N THR A 399 16.78 23.73 10.04
CA THR A 399 15.89 24.76 10.59
C THR A 399 16.60 25.87 11.35
N VAL A 400 17.91 25.75 11.60
CA VAL A 400 18.70 26.73 12.36
C VAL A 400 19.41 27.76 11.50
#